data_AF-A0A4Y2A235-F1
#
_entry.id   AF-A0A4Y2A235-F1
#
_cell.length_a   1.000
_cell.length_b   1.000
_cell.length_c   1.000
_cell.angle_alpha   90.00
_cell.angle_beta   90.00
_cell.angle_gamma   90.00
#
_symmetry.space_group_name_H-M   'P 1'
#
loop_
_entity.id
_entity.type
_entity.pdbx_description
1 polymer ?
#
loop_
_entity_poly.entity_id
_entity_poly.type
_entity_poly.pdbx_seq_one_letter_code
_entity_poly.pdbx_strand_id
1 'polypeptide(L)'
;INLPVVDYEPMHGEFFMKHMGNHLSFFHFDDSFFEGFFKEGRFAIPNIPAAYQKVPPFFYQRFMLTVDKMYIIPSESGVPIIFDYKQPVYYYHKNKESSFKV
;
A
#
# COMPACT_ATOMS: atom_id res chain seq x y z
N ILE A 1 11.46 35.26 7.54
CA ILE A 1 10.46 34.29 8.03
C ILE A 1 11.25 33.14 8.65
N ASN A 2 11.37 33.09 9.98
CA ASN A 2 12.00 31.97 10.67
C ASN A 2 11.00 30.82 10.72
N LEU A 3 11.06 29.92 9.74
CA LEU A 3 10.35 28.65 9.83
C LEU A 3 11.10 27.77 10.83
N PRO A 4 10.40 27.10 11.76
CA PRO A 4 11.04 26.15 12.66
C PRO A 4 11.69 25.05 11.82
N VAL A 5 13.02 24.98 11.87
CA VAL A 5 13.77 23.84 11.35
C VAL A 5 13.57 22.73 12.37
N VAL A 6 12.76 21.74 11.99
CA VAL A 6 12.62 20.52 12.80
C VAL A 6 13.88 19.72 12.56
N ASP A 7 14.71 19.58 13.59
CA ASP A 7 15.82 18.63 13.57
C ASP A 7 15.24 17.23 13.61
N TYR A 8 15.18 16.58 12.44
CA TYR A 8 14.76 15.20 12.33
C TYR A 8 15.86 14.27 12.87
N GLU A 9 15.45 13.18 13.51
CA GLU A 9 16.38 12.13 13.94
C GLU A 9 17.18 11.61 12.74
N PRO A 10 18.46 11.21 12.95
CA PRO A 10 19.28 10.68 11.87
C PRO A 10 18.62 9.46 11.23
N MET A 11 18.27 9.59 9.95
CA MET A 11 17.66 8.52 9.17
C MET A 11 18.71 7.48 8.79
N HIS A 12 18.47 6.20 9.12
CA HIS A 12 19.37 5.10 8.74
C HIS A 12 19.13 4.60 7.31
N GLY A 13 17.91 4.79 6.80
CA GLY A 13 17.60 4.52 5.41
C GLY A 13 16.12 4.67 5.09
N GLU A 14 15.81 4.48 3.81
CA GLU A 14 14.48 4.64 3.24
C GLU A 14 14.05 3.38 2.47
N PHE A 15 12.78 3.03 2.60
CA PHE A 15 12.11 2.08 1.72
C PHE A 15 11.06 2.83 0.91
N PHE A 16 11.11 2.74 -0.41
CA PHE A 16 10.12 3.35 -1.29
C PHE A 16 9.41 2.31 -2.14
N MET A 17 8.08 2.43 -2.25
CA MET A 17 7.28 1.61 -3.15
C MET A 17 6.92 2.44 -4.39
N LYS A 18 7.33 1.95 -5.56
CA LYS A 18 6.95 2.52 -6.85
C LYS A 18 5.97 1.61 -7.56
N HIS A 19 4.91 2.17 -8.13
CA HIS A 19 4.01 1.46 -9.03
C HIS A 19 3.69 2.34 -10.25
N MET A 20 3.86 1.78 -11.44
CA MET A 20 3.70 2.47 -12.73
C MET A 20 4.48 3.80 -12.81
N GLY A 21 5.70 3.84 -12.28
CA GLY A 21 6.55 5.03 -12.29
C GLY A 21 6.22 6.08 -11.22
N ASN A 22 5.10 5.94 -10.50
CA ASN A 22 4.72 6.82 -9.40
C ASN A 22 5.25 6.30 -8.06
N HIS A 23 5.69 7.21 -7.18
CA HIS A 23 5.98 6.88 -5.78
C HIS A 23 4.64 6.78 -5.03
N LEU A 24 4.31 5.60 -4.49
CA LEU A 24 3.06 5.39 -3.76
C LEU A 24 3.23 5.58 -2.26
N SER A 25 4.35 5.14 -1.72
CA SER A 25 4.67 5.28 -0.32
C SER A 25 6.16 5.28 -0.11
N PHE A 26 6.58 5.95 0.95
CA PHE A 26 7.92 5.90 1.49
C PHE A 26 7.82 5.60 2.98
N PHE A 27 8.79 4.87 3.49
CA PHE A 27 8.96 4.55 4.89
C PHE A 27 10.40 4.82 5.26
N HIS A 28 10.61 5.69 6.24
CA HIS A 28 11.92 5.95 6.82
C HIS A 28 12.07 5.12 8.08
N PHE A 29 13.24 4.51 8.26
CA PHE A 29 13.58 3.84 9.51
C PHE A 29 14.71 4.59 10.20
N ASP A 30 14.45 4.90 11.47
CA ASP A 30 15.31 5.63 12.40
C ASP A 30 15.69 4.74 13.60
N ASP A 31 16.41 5.29 14.58
CA ASP A 31 16.77 4.57 15.79
C ASP A 31 15.54 4.08 16.56
N SER A 32 14.46 4.87 16.59
CA SER A 32 13.21 4.52 17.28
C SER A 32 12.55 3.25 16.73
N PHE A 33 12.62 3.06 15.41
CA PHE A 33 12.17 1.84 14.74
C PHE A 33 12.95 0.64 15.28
N PHE A 34 14.27 0.72 15.28
CA PHE A 34 15.14 -0.39 15.70
C PHE A 34 15.06 -0.66 17.21
N GLU A 35 14.92 0.37 18.06
CA GLU A 35 14.65 0.18 19.49
C GLU A 35 13.40 -0.68 19.73
N GLY A 36 12.34 -0.49 18.93
CA GLY A 36 11.15 -1.32 18.98
C GLY A 36 11.39 -2.79 18.59
N PHE A 37 12.27 -3.03 17.61
CA PHE A 37 12.61 -4.37 17.11
C PHE A 37 13.66 -5.12 17.95
N PHE A 38 14.56 -4.38 18.63
CA PHE A 38 15.74 -4.93 19.32
C PHE A 38 15.71 -4.75 20.84
N LYS A 39 14.59 -4.31 21.42
CA LYS A 39 14.45 -3.97 22.86
C LYS A 39 14.95 -5.03 23.85
N GLU A 40 15.13 -6.29 23.44
CA GLU A 40 15.63 -7.39 24.27
C GLU A 40 16.83 -8.16 23.67
N GLY A 41 17.56 -7.58 22.71
CA GLY A 41 18.75 -8.23 22.11
C GLY A 41 18.44 -9.45 21.24
N ARG A 42 17.18 -9.64 20.85
CA ARG A 42 16.71 -10.65 19.89
C ARG A 42 15.76 -10.01 18.89
N PHE A 43 15.78 -10.49 17.65
CA PHE A 43 14.79 -10.12 16.63
C PHE A 43 13.42 -10.64 17.08
N ALA A 44 12.63 -9.79 17.74
CA ALA A 44 11.29 -10.15 18.19
C ALA A 44 10.32 -9.99 17.01
N ILE A 45 10.10 -11.06 16.24
CA ILE A 45 8.96 -11.11 15.34
C ILE A 45 7.72 -11.08 16.25
N PRO A 46 6.90 -10.01 16.22
CA PRO A 46 5.69 -9.98 17.03
C PRO A 46 4.87 -11.22 16.69
N ASN A 47 4.28 -11.88 17.69
CA ASN A 47 3.44 -13.05 17.47
C ASN A 47 2.18 -12.64 16.68
N ILE A 48 2.31 -12.61 15.36
CA ILE A 48 1.31 -12.13 14.40
C ILE A 48 -0.02 -12.86 14.63
N PRO A 49 -0.06 -14.19 14.84
CA PRO A 49 -1.29 -14.89 15.21
C PRO A 49 -1.98 -14.34 16.47
N ALA A 50 -1.24 -14.11 17.56
CA ALA A 50 -1.81 -13.60 18.81
C ALA A 50 -2.31 -12.14 18.67
N ALA A 51 -1.61 -11.32 17.89
CA ALA A 51 -2.07 -9.97 17.57
C ALA A 51 -3.34 -9.99 16.70
N TYR A 52 -3.40 -10.86 15.69
CA TYR A 52 -4.54 -11.02 14.79
C TYR A 52 -5.81 -11.51 15.50
N GLN A 53 -5.65 -12.33 16.55
CA GLN A 53 -6.77 -12.75 17.40
C GLN A 53 -7.42 -11.57 18.14
N LYS A 54 -6.63 -10.58 18.59
CA LYS A 54 -7.11 -9.39 19.30
C LYS A 54 -7.81 -8.35 18.41
N VAL A 55 -7.60 -8.42 17.09
CA VAL A 55 -8.26 -7.51 16.15
C VAL A 55 -9.77 -7.80 16.12
N PRO A 56 -10.64 -6.81 16.37
CA PRO A 56 -12.08 -6.99 16.32
C PRO A 56 -12.55 -7.36 14.90
N PRO A 57 -13.71 -8.00 14.75
CA PRO A 57 -14.27 -8.29 13.43
C PRO A 57 -14.43 -6.99 12.64
N PHE A 58 -13.90 -6.96 11.42
CA PHE A 58 -14.11 -5.86 10.50
C PHE A 58 -14.48 -6.37 9.12
N PHE A 59 -15.18 -5.50 8.40
CA PHE A 59 -15.64 -5.72 7.06
C PHE A 59 -15.07 -4.66 6.15
N TYR A 60 -14.47 -5.09 5.03
CA TYR A 60 -13.94 -4.20 4.01
C TYR A 60 -14.50 -4.60 2.65
N GLN A 61 -15.18 -3.65 2.01
CA GLN A 61 -15.66 -3.77 0.65
C GLN A 61 -15.14 -2.60 -0.16
N ARG A 62 -14.57 -2.90 -1.32
CA ARG A 62 -14.09 -1.87 -2.23
C ARG A 62 -14.26 -2.28 -3.67
N PHE A 63 -14.85 -1.38 -4.44
CA PHE A 63 -14.83 -1.42 -5.88
C PHE A 63 -13.64 -0.60 -6.40
N MET A 64 -12.90 -1.14 -7.35
CA MET A 64 -11.77 -0.47 -8.00
C MET A 64 -11.76 -0.79 -9.50
N LEU A 65 -11.19 0.12 -10.29
CA LEU A 65 -10.79 -0.15 -11.67
C LEU A 65 -9.27 -0.36 -11.66
N THR A 66 -8.81 -1.58 -11.94
CA THR A 66 -7.36 -1.88 -11.96
C THR A 66 -6.72 -1.46 -13.27
N VAL A 67 -7.47 -1.53 -14.36
CA VAL A 67 -7.05 -1.06 -15.68
C VAL A 67 -8.17 -0.22 -16.25
N ASP A 68 -7.81 0.98 -16.69
CA ASP A 68 -8.67 1.86 -17.48
C ASP A 68 -7.83 2.38 -18.65
N LYS A 69 -8.13 1.88 -19.85
CA LYS A 69 -7.37 2.20 -21.07
C LYS A 69 -8.34 2.60 -22.17
N MET A 70 -8.17 3.82 -22.66
CA MET A 70 -8.92 4.33 -23.81
C MET A 70 -7.94 4.65 -24.94
N TYR A 71 -8.19 4.07 -26.11
CA TYR A 71 -7.48 4.37 -27.34
C TYR A 71 -8.43 5.04 -28.32
N ILE A 72 -8.02 6.18 -28.85
CA ILE A 72 -8.75 6.92 -29.88
C ILE A 72 -7.87 6.90 -31.12
N ILE A 73 -8.31 6.19 -32.15
CA ILE A 73 -7.58 6.02 -33.40
C ILE A 73 -8.28 6.87 -34.46
N PRO A 74 -7.63 7.92 -34.99
CA PRO A 74 -8.19 8.69 -36.09
C PRO A 74 -8.31 7.79 -37.32
N SER A 75 -9.46 7.81 -38.00
CA SER A 75 -9.65 7.08 -39.25
C SER A 75 -9.73 8.03 -40.44
N GLU A 76 -9.41 7.50 -41.62
CA GLU A 76 -9.48 8.25 -42.89
C GLU A 76 -10.90 8.72 -43.22
N SER A 77 -11.93 8.09 -42.64
CA SER A 77 -13.33 8.51 -42.79
C SER A 77 -13.71 9.75 -41.98
N GLY A 78 -12.78 10.30 -41.18
CA GLY A 78 -13.04 11.41 -40.28
C GLY A 78 -13.79 11.03 -39.00
N VAL A 79 -14.24 9.78 -38.87
CA VAL A 79 -14.86 9.23 -37.66
C VAL A 79 -13.81 8.47 -36.84
N PRO A 80 -13.51 8.85 -35.60
CA PRO A 80 -12.52 8.15 -34.79
C PRO A 80 -13.02 6.76 -34.37
N ILE A 81 -12.13 5.77 -34.42
CA ILE A 81 -12.36 4.45 -33.84
C ILE A 81 -11.95 4.50 -32.37
N ILE A 82 -12.87 4.11 -31.49
CA ILE A 82 -12.66 4.14 -30.04
C ILE A 82 -12.56 2.72 -29.51
N PHE A 83 -11.46 2.42 -28.83
CA PHE A 83 -11.29 1.19 -28.05
C PHE A 83 -11.18 1.52 -26.58
N ASP A 84 -12.16 1.06 -25.79
CA ASP A 84 -12.18 1.21 -24.34
C ASP A 84 -12.02 -0.17 -23.68
N TYR A 85 -11.01 -0.31 -22.82
CA TYR A 85 -10.74 -1.51 -22.05
C TYR A 85 -10.71 -1.17 -20.55
N LYS A 86 -11.70 -1.67 -19.84
CA LYS A 86 -11.87 -1.48 -18.39
C LYS A 86 -11.87 -2.82 -17.68
N GLN A 87 -11.06 -2.92 -16.63
CA GLN A 87 -11.02 -4.09 -15.76
C GLN A 87 -11.54 -3.71 -14.37
N PRO A 88 -12.84 -3.94 -14.09
CA PRO A 88 -13.39 -3.74 -12.76
C PRO A 88 -12.94 -4.87 -11.82
N VAL A 89 -12.63 -4.50 -10.58
CA VAL A 89 -12.30 -5.42 -9.50
C VAL A 89 -13.15 -5.09 -8.29
N TYR A 90 -13.83 -6.11 -7.77
CA TYR A 90 -14.59 -6.03 -6.54
C TYR A 90 -13.87 -6.84 -5.47
N TYR A 91 -13.39 -6.15 -4.44
CA TYR A 91 -12.73 -6.77 -3.30
C TYR A 91 -13.66 -6.78 -2.11
N TYR A 92 -13.88 -7.97 -1.57
CA TYR A 92 -14.66 -8.21 -0.37
C TYR A 92 -13.80 -8.99 0.61
N HIS A 93 -13.63 -8.45 1.82
CA HIS A 93 -12.84 -9.08 2.85
C HIS A 93 -13.47 -8.96 4.22
N LYS A 94 -13.48 -10.09 4.92
CA LYS A 94 -13.80 -10.22 6.33
C LYS A 94 -12.64 -10.91 7.02
N ASN A 95 -12.07 -10.24 8.02
CA ASN A 95 -10.86 -10.69 8.69
C ASN A 95 -11.02 -12.01 9.46
N LYS A 96 -12.20 -12.31 10.01
CA LYS A 96 -12.44 -13.56 10.76
C LYS A 96 -12.93 -14.73 9.90
N GLU A 97 -13.29 -14.50 8.64
CA GLU A 97 -13.63 -15.57 7.68
C GLU A 97 -12.39 -16.05 6.90
N SER A 98 -11.32 -15.25 6.91
CA SER A 98 -10.04 -15.60 6.29
C SER A 98 -9.19 -16.41 7.26
N SER A 99 -9.32 -17.74 7.28
CA SER A 99 -8.37 -18.58 8.01
C SER A 99 -7.07 -18.67 7.21
N PHE A 100 -5.98 -18.10 7.71
CA PHE A 100 -4.65 -18.57 7.34
C PHE A 100 -4.50 -19.97 7.92
N LYS A 101 -4.90 -20.99 7.17
CA LYS A 101 -4.46 -22.36 7.44
C LYS A 101 -2.98 -22.39 7.09
N VAL A 102 -2.15 -22.33 8.12
CA VAL A 102 -0.72 -22.68 8.04
C VAL A 102 -0.62 -24.20 8.03
#